data_AF-A0A7C9AXW1-F1
#
_entry.id   AF-A0A7C9AXW1-F1
#
_cell.length_a   1.000
_cell.length_b   1.000
_cell.length_c   1.000
_cell.angle_alpha   90.00
_cell.angle_beta   90.00
_cell.angle_gamma   90.00
#
_symmetry.space_group_name_H-M   'P 1'
#
loop_
_entity.id
_entity.type
_entity.pdbx_description
1 polymer ?
#
loop_
_entity_poly.entity_id
_entity_poly.type
_entity_poly.pdbx_seq_one_letter_code
_entity_poly.pdbx_strand_id
1 'polypeptide(L)'
;AVPGWVGDLDFPSLEENHKDVLDGLQPHANLRNLRIKGYNGESLPSWMMKNQLHYSLPNLMTIEIFCGDNCKVTNLCSFGRLPHIKNLWLSGLNSVEYIEEDEDDVPVMGEAISEVA
;
A
#
# COMPACT_ATOMS: atom_id res chain seq x y z
N ALA A 1 50.28 8.87 -2.50
CA ALA A 1 49.49 8.30 -3.60
C ALA A 1 48.39 7.46 -2.98
N VAL A 2 47.12 7.83 -3.18
CA VAL A 2 45.97 7.11 -2.62
C VAL A 2 45.64 5.96 -3.57
N PRO A 3 45.64 4.69 -3.13
CA PRO A 3 45.40 3.57 -4.02
C PRO A 3 43.89 3.40 -4.31
N GLY A 4 43.56 3.16 -5.58
CA GLY A 4 42.40 2.35 -5.95
C GLY A 4 41.03 3.00 -5.83
N TRP A 5 40.75 4.00 -6.66
CA TRP A 5 39.36 4.27 -7.07
C TRP A 5 39.11 3.44 -8.33
N VAL A 6 38.49 2.28 -8.17
CA VAL A 6 37.97 1.49 -9.31
C VAL A 6 36.75 2.25 -9.82
N GLY A 7 36.92 2.89 -10.97
CA GLY A 7 35.97 3.80 -11.60
C GLY A 7 34.87 3.14 -12.42
N ASP A 8 34.46 1.92 -12.07
CA ASP A 8 33.37 1.20 -12.74
C ASP A 8 32.46 0.56 -11.68
N LEU A 9 31.87 1.40 -10.84
CA LEU A 9 30.57 1.04 -10.30
C LEU A 9 29.58 1.43 -11.39
N ASP A 10 29.21 0.45 -12.23
CA ASP A 10 27.85 0.41 -12.76
C ASP A 10 26.96 0.49 -11.54
N PHE A 11 26.60 1.72 -11.14
CA PHE A 11 25.47 1.93 -10.28
C PHE A 11 24.33 1.33 -11.09
N PRO A 12 23.76 0.17 -10.69
CA PRO A 12 22.59 -0.32 -11.37
C PRO A 12 21.64 0.85 -11.35
N SER A 13 21.21 1.29 -12.54
CA SER A 13 20.17 2.27 -12.70
C SER A 13 19.15 1.92 -11.64
N LEU A 14 19.06 2.74 -10.58
CA LEU A 14 18.00 2.58 -9.61
C LEU A 14 16.79 2.84 -10.49
N GLU A 15 16.19 1.79 -11.04
CA GLU A 15 14.78 1.82 -11.36
C GLU A 15 14.19 2.22 -10.03
N GLU A 16 13.92 3.52 -9.89
CA GLU A 16 13.44 4.13 -8.67
C GLU A 16 12.12 3.43 -8.39
N ASN A 17 12.21 2.39 -7.57
CA ASN A 17 11.09 1.54 -7.31
C ASN A 17 10.21 2.38 -6.39
N HIS A 18 9.26 3.13 -6.97
CA HIS A 18 8.45 4.10 -6.24
C HIS A 18 7.79 3.44 -5.01
N LYS A 19 7.55 2.13 -5.08
CA LYS A 19 7.14 1.28 -3.96
C LYS A 19 8.12 1.37 -2.78
N ASP A 20 9.42 1.17 -3.00
CA ASP A 20 10.44 1.15 -1.94
C ASP A 20 10.61 2.53 -1.29
N VAL A 21 10.51 3.59 -2.09
CA VAL A 21 10.51 4.98 -1.58
C VAL A 21 9.27 5.22 -0.71
N LEU A 22 8.08 4.83 -1.18
CA LEU A 22 6.85 4.96 -0.40
C LEU A 22 6.85 4.09 0.85
N ASP A 23 7.45 2.90 0.80
CA ASP A 23 7.61 2.00 1.95
C ASP A 23 8.48 2.64 3.04
N GLY A 24 9.60 3.28 2.65
CA GLY A 24 10.47 4.00 3.57
C GLY A 24 9.84 5.27 4.16
N LEU A 25 8.89 5.89 3.47
CA LEU A 25 8.21 7.10 3.94
C LEU A 25 7.17 6.84 5.02
N GLN A 26 6.64 5.61 5.11
CA GLN A 26 5.54 5.16 5.99
C GLN A 26 4.81 6.32 6.70
N PRO A 27 3.71 6.84 6.12
CA PRO A 27 3.07 8.06 6.60
C PRO A 27 2.60 7.95 8.06
N HIS A 28 2.62 9.10 8.77
CA HIS A 28 2.21 9.18 10.17
C HIS A 28 0.71 8.90 10.35
N ALA A 29 0.32 8.23 11.44
CA ALA A 29 -1.07 7.86 11.76
C ALA A 29 -2.08 9.03 11.90
N ASN A 30 -1.58 10.27 11.93
CA ASN A 30 -2.39 11.49 11.98
C ASN A 30 -2.61 12.11 10.60
N LEU A 31 -2.10 11.48 9.54
CA LEU A 31 -2.28 11.94 8.18
C LEU A 31 -3.77 11.90 7.83
N ARG A 32 -4.30 13.04 7.41
CA ARG A 32 -5.70 13.20 6.98
C ARG A 32 -5.86 13.16 5.48
N ASN A 33 -4.85 13.61 4.75
CA ASN A 33 -4.89 13.73 3.30
C ASN A 33 -3.62 13.09 2.74
N LEU A 34 -3.80 12.01 1.99
CA LEU A 34 -2.74 11.33 1.26
C LEU A 34 -2.92 11.62 -0.23
N ARG A 35 -1.90 12.18 -0.86
CA ARG A 35 -1.89 12.47 -2.29
C ARG A 35 -0.61 11.95 -2.93
N ILE A 36 -0.75 10.98 -3.81
CA ILE A 36 0.34 10.37 -4.56
C ILE A 36 0.13 10.71 -6.03
N LYS A 37 1.15 11.29 -6.68
CA LYS A 37 1.11 11.65 -8.10
C LYS A 37 2.27 11.02 -8.85
N GLY A 38 2.02 10.59 -10.08
CA GLY A 38 3.04 9.97 -10.93
C GLY A 38 3.49 8.61 -10.37
N TYR A 39 2.58 7.87 -9.73
CA TYR A 39 2.93 6.54 -9.25
C TYR A 39 3.11 5.59 -10.44
N ASN A 40 4.30 5.00 -10.56
CA ASN A 40 4.66 4.04 -11.59
C ASN A 40 5.25 2.76 -10.97
N GLY A 41 4.96 2.52 -9.68
CA GLY A 41 5.38 1.29 -9.02
C GLY A 41 4.58 0.09 -9.52
N GLU A 42 5.14 -1.11 -9.36
CA GLU A 42 4.50 -2.34 -9.83
C GLU A 42 3.42 -2.86 -8.88
N SER A 43 3.45 -2.46 -7.61
CA SER A 43 2.44 -2.78 -6.61
C SER A 43 2.34 -1.64 -5.61
N LEU A 44 1.25 -1.56 -4.85
CA LEU A 44 1.11 -0.55 -3.79
C LEU A 44 2.16 -0.77 -2.67
N PRO A 45 2.47 0.28 -1.89
CA PRO A 45 3.37 0.16 -0.76
C PRO A 45 2.81 -0.79 0.31
N SER A 46 3.70 -1.46 1.04
CA SER A 46 3.37 -2.51 2.01
C SER A 46 2.46 -2.02 3.14
N TRP A 47 2.61 -0.77 3.59
CA TRP A 47 1.70 -0.18 4.58
C TRP A 47 0.29 0.07 4.05
N MET A 48 0.11 0.12 2.72
CA MET A 48 -1.19 0.24 2.08
C MET A 48 -1.83 -1.14 1.84
N MET A 49 -1.02 -2.16 1.52
CA MET A 49 -1.49 -3.51 1.21
C MET A 49 -1.74 -4.41 2.43
N LYS A 50 -1.26 -4.07 3.63
CA LYS A 50 -1.23 -5.00 4.77
C LYS A 50 -2.60 -5.32 5.43
N ASN A 51 -3.75 -5.07 4.81
CA ASN A 51 -5.09 -5.20 5.44
C ASN A 51 -5.21 -4.50 6.81
N GLN A 52 -4.32 -3.53 7.06
CA GLN A 52 -4.16 -2.79 8.31
C GLN A 52 -4.01 -1.29 8.03
N LEU A 53 -4.47 -0.85 6.85
CA LEU A 53 -4.45 0.55 6.47
C LEU A 53 -5.23 1.41 7.49
N HIS A 54 -6.31 0.87 8.06
CA HIS A 54 -7.07 1.52 9.14
C HIS A 54 -6.31 1.60 10.47
N TYR A 55 -5.39 0.68 10.77
CA TYR A 55 -4.53 0.77 11.95
C TYR A 55 -3.36 1.73 11.73
N SER A 56 -2.77 1.70 10.52
CA SER A 56 -1.62 2.54 10.17
C SER A 56 -2.01 4.00 9.97
N LEU A 57 -3.18 4.25 9.39
CA LEU A 57 -3.69 5.58 9.04
C LEU A 57 -5.16 5.75 9.47
N PRO A 58 -5.45 5.69 10.78
CA PRO A 58 -6.82 5.73 11.30
C PRO A 58 -7.54 7.05 11.00
N ASN A 59 -6.79 8.15 10.89
CA ASN A 59 -7.34 9.50 10.68
C ASN A 59 -7.45 9.92 9.21
N LEU A 60 -7.22 8.99 8.28
CA LEU A 60 -7.18 9.30 6.87
C LEU A 60 -8.58 9.60 6.34
N MET A 61 -8.75 10.82 5.81
CA MET A 61 -10.02 11.33 5.28
C MET A 61 -10.04 11.39 3.76
N THR A 62 -8.88 11.63 3.15
CA THR A 62 -8.77 11.80 1.71
C THR A 62 -7.60 10.99 1.18
N ILE A 63 -7.87 10.18 0.16
CA ILE A 63 -6.86 9.44 -0.59
C ILE A 63 -6.97 9.87 -2.04
N GLU A 64 -5.86 10.32 -2.61
CA GLU A 64 -5.73 10.62 -4.01
C GLU A 64 -4.51 9.89 -4.57
N ILE A 65 -4.73 8.97 -5.50
CA ILE A 65 -3.65 8.24 -6.19
C ILE A 65 -3.81 8.51 -7.69
N PHE A 66 -2.82 9.20 -8.25
CA PHE A 66 -2.70 9.45 -9.67
C PHE A 66 -1.50 8.65 -10.19
N CYS A 67 -1.81 7.58 -10.91
CA CYS A 67 -0.82 6.78 -11.59
C CYS A 67 -0.39 7.44 -12.91
N GLY A 68 0.88 7.25 -13.27
CA GLY A 68 1.39 7.66 -14.58
C GLY A 68 1.14 6.60 -15.65
N ASP A 69 1.64 6.84 -16.86
CA ASP A 69 1.38 6.00 -18.04
C ASP A 69 1.93 4.57 -17.90
N ASN A 70 2.92 4.36 -17.03
CA ASN A 70 3.58 3.08 -16.78
C ASN A 70 3.19 2.44 -15.43
N CYS A 71 2.05 2.81 -14.86
CA CYS A 71 1.57 2.22 -13.63
C CYS A 71 1.14 0.77 -13.85
N LYS A 72 1.89 -0.17 -13.27
CA LYS A 72 1.61 -1.62 -13.36
C LYS A 72 0.93 -2.18 -12.11
N VAL A 73 0.31 -1.33 -11.30
CA VAL A 73 -0.41 -1.77 -10.09
C VAL A 73 -1.55 -2.69 -10.49
N THR A 74 -1.46 -3.96 -10.10
CA THR A 74 -2.47 -4.99 -10.39
C THR A 74 -3.48 -5.16 -9.26
N ASN A 75 -3.10 -4.81 -8.04
CA ASN A 75 -3.89 -5.02 -6.84
C ASN A 75 -4.07 -3.75 -6.01
N LEU A 76 -5.28 -3.56 -5.51
CA LEU A 76 -5.62 -2.47 -4.58
C LEU A 76 -6.02 -3.03 -3.22
N CYS A 77 -5.67 -2.33 -2.14
CA CYS A 77 -6.20 -2.65 -0.82
C CYS A 77 -7.66 -2.18 -0.68
N SER A 78 -8.40 -2.80 0.24
CA SER A 78 -9.70 -2.28 0.66
C SER A 78 -9.55 -0.95 1.41
N PHE A 79 -10.08 0.12 0.80
CA PHE A 79 -10.18 1.45 1.43
C PHE A 79 -11.40 1.58 2.34
N GLY A 80 -12.27 0.57 2.39
CA GLY A 80 -13.58 0.62 3.04
C GLY A 80 -13.54 0.62 4.57
N ARG A 81 -12.48 0.08 5.18
CA ARG A 81 -12.33 0.02 6.66
C ARG A 81 -11.80 1.31 7.28
N LEU A 82 -11.46 2.31 6.49
CA LEU A 82 -10.99 3.59 7.01
C LEU A 82 -12.16 4.33 7.69
N PRO A 83 -12.12 4.55 9.02
CA PRO A 83 -13.28 5.03 9.77
C PRO A 83 -13.66 6.48 9.44
N HIS A 84 -12.75 7.23 8.83
CA HIS A 84 -12.90 8.65 8.54
C HIS A 84 -12.77 9.01 7.07
N ILE A 85 -12.67 8.01 6.18
CA ILE A 85 -12.51 8.30 4.75
C ILE A 85 -13.77 8.94 4.17
N LYS A 86 -13.58 10.02 3.42
CA LYS A 86 -14.64 10.81 2.79
C LYS A 86 -14.43 10.94 1.30
N ASN A 87 -13.17 11.02 0.87
CA ASN A 87 -12.81 11.29 -0.51
C ASN A 87 -11.78 10.26 -0.96
N LEU A 88 -12.11 9.52 -2.02
CA LEU A 88 -11.21 8.59 -2.67
C LEU A 88 -11.15 8.94 -4.15
N TRP A 89 -9.98 9.34 -4.64
CA TRP A 89 -9.71 9.60 -6.05
C TRP A 89 -8.59 8.70 -6.53
N LEU A 90 -8.94 7.84 -7.48
CA LEU A 90 -8.03 6.91 -8.10
C LEU A 90 -8.05 7.15 -9.61
N SER A 91 -6.90 7.36 -10.23
CA SER A 91 -6.79 7.69 -11.65
C SER A 91 -5.52 7.09 -12.25
N GLY A 92 -5.57 6.69 -13.52
CA GLY A 92 -4.44 6.08 -14.23
C GLY A 92 -4.11 4.64 -13.80
N LEU A 93 -4.99 3.98 -13.04
CA LEU A 93 -4.85 2.60 -12.60
C LEU A 93 -5.35 1.61 -13.66
N ASN A 94 -4.75 1.62 -14.83
CA ASN A 94 -5.24 0.86 -15.99
C ASN A 94 -5.01 -0.65 -15.88
N SER A 95 -4.11 -1.09 -14.99
CA SER A 95 -3.70 -2.49 -14.83
C SER A 95 -4.33 -3.19 -13.63
N VAL A 96 -5.23 -2.54 -12.89
CA VAL A 96 -5.85 -3.13 -11.70
C VAL A 96 -6.80 -4.27 -12.09
N GLU A 97 -6.55 -5.45 -11.53
CA GLU A 97 -7.31 -6.67 -11.78
C GLU A 97 -8.22 -7.03 -10.61
N TYR A 98 -7.76 -6.81 -9.37
CA TYR A 98 -8.52 -7.15 -8.17
C TYR A 98 -8.28 -6.18 -7.01
N ILE A 99 -9.21 -6.20 -6.05
CA ILE A 99 -9.14 -5.47 -4.80
C ILE A 99 -9.06 -6.51 -3.68
N GLU A 100 -8.08 -6.39 -2.80
CA GLU A 100 -7.94 -7.25 -1.63
C GLU A 100 -9.12 -7.03 -0.70
N GLU A 101 -9.83 -8.10 -0.39
CA GLU A 101 -10.86 -8.12 0.64
C GLU A 101 -10.20 -8.22 2.01
N ASP A 102 -10.79 -7.51 2.97
CA ASP A 102 -10.41 -7.67 4.37
C ASP A 102 -11.07 -8.96 4.89
N GLU A 103 -10.32 -10.06 5.01
CA GLU A 103 -10.77 -11.20 5.82
C GLU A 103 -10.77 -10.77 7.28
N ASP A 104 -11.96 -10.56 7.85
CA ASP A 104 -12.14 -10.53 9.29
C ASP A 104 -11.74 -11.92 9.84
N ASP A 105 -10.94 -11.95 10.92
CA ASP A 105 -10.92 -13.07 11.85
C ASP A 105 -12.38 -13.38 12.19
N VAL A 106 -12.96 -14.40 11.55
CA VAL A 106 -14.19 -15.01 12.04
C VAL A 106 -13.78 -15.70 13.33
N PRO A 107 -14.19 -15.24 14.53
CA PRO A 107 -14.13 -16.12 15.67
C PRO A 107 -15.08 -17.26 15.28
N VAL A 108 -14.56 -18.47 15.17
CA VAL A 108 -15.38 -19.67 15.01
C VAL A 108 -16.27 -19.77 16.24
N MET A 109 -17.39 -19.05 16.22
CA MET A 109 -18.49 -19.14 17.16
C MET A 109 -19.30 -20.35 16.73
N GLY A 110 -18.78 -21.55 17.01
CA GLY A 110 -19.37 -22.73 16.40
C GLY A 110 -18.89 -24.09 16.82
N GLU A 111 -18.43 -24.31 18.06
CA GLU A 111 -18.54 -25.66 18.65
C GLU A 111 -18.90 -25.56 20.14
N ALA A 112 -20.19 -25.32 20.41
CA ALA A 112 -20.79 -25.82 21.63
C ALA A 112 -20.88 -27.35 21.49
N ILE A 113 -19.83 -28.07 21.88
CA ILE A 113 -19.97 -29.48 22.22
C ILE A 113 -20.75 -29.57 23.53
N SER A 114 -22.09 -29.59 23.42
CA SER A 114 -22.91 -30.08 24.51
C SER A 114 -22.68 -31.59 24.59
N GLU A 115 -21.92 -31.94 25.62
CA GLU A 115 -21.92 -33.22 26.30
C GLU A 115 -23.31 -33.86 26.32
N VAL A 116 -23.42 -35.09 25.82
CA VAL A 116 -24.41 -36.06 26.26
C VAL A 116 -23.65 -37.29 26.74
N ALA A 117 -23.43 -37.31 28.05
CA ALA A 117 -23.07 -38.49 28.83
C ALA A 117 -24.28 -39.45 28.96
#